data_AF-A0AAJ2TZW9-F1
#
_entry.id   AF-A0AAJ2TZW9-F1
#
_cell.length_a   1.000
_cell.length_b   1.000
_cell.length_c   1.000
_cell.angle_alpha   90.00
_cell.angle_beta   90.00
_cell.angle_gamma   90.00
#
_symmetry.space_group_name_H-M   'P 1'
#
loop_
_entity.id
_entity.type
_entity.pdbx_description
1 polymer ?
#
loop_
_entity_poly.entity_id
_entity_poly.type
_entity_poly.pdbx_seq_one_letter_code
_entity_poly.pdbx_strand_id
1 'polypeptide(L)'
;MKKSTIISIGSVVIVIAGIGIYSLFGEDNEIPVVSGSEEEIEREVQEDHEDVGALEEEVVEETPEEIFNDDMDPLEIRETIQTVHGVLNRITGHGQLDTYRESGDGSHIDNFKKVESTLLDQANVIEEIVPRVQHDLLRKDLENFVAITRYTTETHDVEHLLYSHRIIHDVETVLNEVSGKNIFGAATFVESAGYEPAAYEAVVKPLLNNLPKEESEE
;
A
#
# COMPACT_ATOMS: atom_id res chain seq x y z
N MET A 1 53.99 -4.71 22.06
CA MET A 1 52.79 -4.04 22.61
C MET A 1 52.48 -2.80 21.80
N LYS A 2 51.19 -2.42 21.76
CA LYS A 2 50.54 -1.33 21.02
C LYS A 2 50.07 -1.67 19.60
N LYS A 3 48.86 -2.27 19.54
CA LYS A 3 47.94 -2.12 18.41
C LYS A 3 47.20 -0.79 18.63
N SER A 4 47.20 0.08 17.63
CA SER A 4 46.45 1.34 17.65
C SER A 4 45.10 1.10 16.99
N THR A 5 44.03 1.25 17.75
CA THR A 5 42.64 1.21 17.28
C THR A 5 42.33 2.53 16.58
N ILE A 6 41.94 2.49 15.31
CA ILE A 6 41.38 3.62 14.57
C ILE A 6 39.86 3.53 14.73
N ILE A 7 39.28 4.49 15.45
CA ILE A 7 37.83 4.69 15.48
C ILE A 7 37.51 5.68 14.36
N SER A 8 36.86 5.19 13.29
CA SER A 8 36.29 6.02 12.24
C SER A 8 34.87 6.40 12.67
N ILE A 9 34.69 7.67 13.03
CA ILE A 9 33.36 8.26 13.29
C ILE A 9 32.83 8.75 11.94
N GLY A 10 31.64 8.26 11.60
CA GLY A 10 30.96 8.50 10.35
C GLY A 10 30.54 9.95 10.15
N SER A 11 30.36 10.30 8.88
CA SER A 11 29.60 11.45 8.44
C SER A 11 28.71 10.95 7.32
N VAL A 12 27.49 10.52 7.67
CA VAL A 12 26.44 10.23 6.69
C VAL A 12 25.87 11.58 6.28
N VAL A 13 26.18 11.98 5.04
CA VAL A 13 25.56 13.12 4.38
C VAL A 13 24.25 12.63 3.79
N ILE A 14 23.13 12.93 4.45
CA ILE A 14 21.80 12.72 3.89
C ILE A 14 21.54 13.86 2.90
N VAL A 15 21.56 13.56 1.61
CA VAL A 15 21.12 14.47 0.56
C VAL A 15 19.61 14.32 0.42
N ILE A 16 18.85 15.22 1.06
CA ILE A 16 17.42 15.36 0.80
C ILE A 16 17.28 16.06 -0.55
N ALA A 17 17.07 15.27 -1.62
CA ALA A 17 16.65 15.79 -2.91
C ALA A 17 15.17 16.17 -2.84
N GLY A 18 14.88 17.39 -2.35
CA GLY A 18 13.58 18.01 -2.51
C GLY A 18 13.32 18.28 -3.99
N ILE A 19 12.54 17.43 -4.64
CA ILE A 19 11.99 17.73 -5.97
C ILE A 19 10.76 18.61 -5.74
N GLY A 20 10.98 19.91 -5.98
CA GLY A 20 9.95 20.92 -6.01
C GLY A 20 8.91 20.61 -7.08
N ILE A 21 7.66 20.75 -6.67
CA ILE A 21 6.49 20.89 -7.52
C ILE A 21 6.70 22.16 -8.35
N TYR A 22 7.09 22.00 -9.62
CA TYR A 22 6.98 23.04 -10.62
C TYR A 22 5.92 22.66 -11.63
N SER A 23 4.83 23.41 -11.54
CA SER A 23 3.86 23.76 -12.56
C SER A 23 4.21 23.33 -13.98
N LEU A 24 3.47 22.35 -14.49
CA LEU A 24 3.28 22.16 -15.93
C LEU A 24 1.91 21.51 -16.12
N PHE A 25 0.91 22.35 -16.35
CA PHE A 25 -0.28 22.17 -17.20
C PHE A 25 -1.23 23.31 -16.82
N GLY A 26 -1.04 24.45 -17.49
CA GLY A 26 -2.08 25.45 -17.60
C GLY A 26 -3.03 25.00 -18.70
N GLU A 27 -4.32 24.96 -18.39
CA GLU A 27 -5.38 25.30 -19.32
C GLU A 27 -6.58 25.78 -18.51
N ASP A 28 -7.14 26.88 -19.01
CA ASP A 28 -8.09 27.75 -18.34
C ASP A 28 -9.41 27.03 -18.04
N ASN A 29 -9.88 27.09 -16.80
CA ASN A 29 -11.31 26.94 -16.52
C ASN A 29 -11.68 27.93 -15.41
N GLU A 30 -12.32 29.00 -15.85
CA GLU A 30 -13.03 29.96 -15.02
C GLU A 30 -14.04 29.22 -14.13
N ILE A 31 -13.89 29.34 -12.81
CA ILE A 31 -14.88 28.87 -11.85
C ILE A 31 -15.94 29.97 -11.73
N PRO A 32 -17.20 29.77 -12.17
CA PRO A 32 -18.25 30.69 -11.82
C PRO A 32 -18.61 30.49 -10.34
N VAL A 33 -18.27 31.49 -9.53
CA VAL A 33 -18.77 31.68 -8.18
C VAL A 33 -20.27 31.93 -8.25
N VAL A 34 -21.08 30.91 -7.93
CA VAL A 34 -22.52 31.09 -7.67
C VAL A 34 -22.73 31.07 -6.16
N SER A 35 -22.87 32.27 -5.64
CA SER A 35 -23.53 32.60 -4.38
C SER A 35 -24.99 32.14 -4.42
N GLY A 36 -25.42 31.34 -3.45
CA GLY A 36 -26.80 30.87 -3.33
C GLY A 36 -27.13 30.43 -1.91
N SER A 37 -27.53 31.43 -1.11
CA SER A 37 -28.44 31.41 0.05
C SER A 37 -28.66 30.12 0.85
N GLU A 38 -28.31 30.22 2.13
CA GLU A 38 -28.90 29.50 3.27
C GLU A 38 -30.43 29.69 3.28
N GLU A 39 -31.19 28.60 3.26
CA GLU A 39 -32.59 28.60 3.68
C GLU A 39 -32.93 27.23 4.30
N GLU A 40 -32.77 27.18 5.62
CA GLU A 40 -33.76 26.72 6.59
C GLU A 40 -34.73 25.60 6.16
N ILE A 41 -34.49 24.37 6.62
CA ILE A 41 -35.56 23.38 6.84
C ILE A 41 -35.33 22.74 8.21
N GLU A 42 -35.93 23.35 9.23
CA GLU A 42 -36.30 22.65 10.46
C GLU A 42 -37.41 21.65 10.14
N ARG A 43 -37.17 20.38 10.43
CA ARG A 43 -38.25 19.41 10.63
C ARG A 43 -37.89 18.46 11.76
N GLU A 44 -38.40 18.79 12.94
CA GLU A 44 -38.61 17.84 14.02
C GLU A 44 -39.50 16.70 13.51
N VAL A 45 -39.01 15.46 13.61
CA VAL A 45 -39.84 14.29 13.84
C VAL A 45 -39.14 13.47 14.91
N GLN A 46 -39.71 13.55 16.11
CA GLN A 46 -39.46 12.68 17.25
C GLN A 46 -40.52 11.58 17.19
N GLU A 47 -40.11 10.31 17.13
CA GLU A 47 -40.96 9.17 17.51
C GLU A 47 -40.07 8.00 17.97
N ASP A 48 -40.61 7.29 18.95
CA ASP A 48 -39.94 6.50 19.98
C ASP A 48 -39.40 5.12 19.55
N HIS A 49 -38.35 4.73 20.28
CA HIS A 49 -37.95 3.37 20.71
C HIS A 49 -38.30 2.15 19.85
N GLU A 50 -37.27 1.49 19.32
CA GLU A 50 -37.12 0.04 19.51
C GLU A 50 -35.70 -0.33 19.98
N ASP A 51 -35.70 -1.10 21.05
CA ASP A 51 -34.60 -1.79 21.70
C ASP A 51 -33.90 -2.75 20.72
N VAL A 52 -32.70 -2.37 20.28
CA VAL A 52 -31.75 -3.29 19.66
C VAL A 52 -30.54 -3.31 20.57
N GLY A 53 -30.44 -4.37 21.38
CA GLY A 53 -29.24 -4.69 22.14
C GLY A 53 -28.06 -4.78 21.19
N ALA A 54 -27.36 -3.66 21.04
CA ALA A 54 -26.05 -3.60 20.44
C ALA A 54 -25.12 -4.39 21.36
N LEU A 55 -24.82 -5.62 20.97
CA LEU A 55 -23.53 -6.20 21.31
C LEU A 55 -22.52 -5.27 20.64
N GLU A 56 -22.02 -4.31 21.41
CA GLU A 56 -20.78 -3.61 21.09
C GLU A 56 -19.73 -4.73 21.01
N GLU A 57 -19.49 -5.21 19.80
CA GLU A 57 -18.28 -5.96 19.49
C GLU A 57 -17.16 -4.98 19.77
N GLU A 58 -16.48 -5.20 20.89
CA GLU A 58 -15.32 -4.43 21.31
C GLU A 58 -14.25 -4.64 20.23
N VAL A 59 -14.23 -3.75 19.24
CA VAL A 59 -13.14 -3.64 18.28
C VAL A 59 -11.92 -3.27 19.12
N VAL A 60 -11.12 -4.28 19.46
CA VAL A 60 -9.86 -4.07 20.14
C VAL A 60 -8.96 -3.32 19.16
N GLU A 61 -8.88 -2.01 19.32
CA GLU A 61 -7.91 -1.19 18.58
C GLU A 61 -6.51 -1.64 19.01
N GLU A 62 -5.84 -2.38 18.13
CA GLU A 62 -4.45 -2.79 18.35
C GLU A 62 -3.56 -1.53 18.41
N THR A 63 -2.81 -1.42 19.48
CA THR A 63 -1.88 -0.31 19.68
C THR A 63 -0.69 -0.43 18.73
N PRO A 64 -0.01 0.67 18.33
CA PRO A 64 1.19 0.61 17.50
C PRO A 64 2.29 -0.31 18.04
N GLU A 65 2.36 -0.48 19.37
CA GLU A 65 3.28 -1.36 20.09
C GLU A 65 2.96 -2.86 19.91
N GLU A 66 1.71 -3.20 19.57
CA GLU A 66 1.27 -4.56 19.22
C GLU A 66 1.52 -4.88 17.74
N ILE A 67 1.62 -3.86 16.89
CA ILE A 67 1.81 -4.00 15.44
C ILE A 67 3.29 -4.03 15.05
N PHE A 68 4.13 -3.21 15.69
CA PHE A 68 5.54 -3.02 15.32
C PHE A 68 6.50 -3.31 16.47
N ASN A 69 7.75 -3.65 16.16
CA ASN A 69 8.79 -3.81 17.17
C ASN A 69 9.48 -2.47 17.50
N ASP A 70 10.10 -2.38 18.68
CA ASP A 70 10.73 -1.15 19.21
C ASP A 70 11.97 -0.66 18.41
N ASP A 71 12.40 -1.38 17.37
CA ASP A 71 13.63 -1.11 16.64
C ASP A 71 13.48 -0.04 15.54
N MET A 72 12.25 0.38 15.23
CA MET A 72 11.94 1.44 14.27
C MET A 72 10.67 2.18 14.70
N ASP A 73 10.61 3.49 14.45
CA ASP A 73 9.42 4.29 14.75
C ASP A 73 8.21 3.76 13.92
N PRO A 74 7.08 3.38 14.55
CA PRO A 74 5.85 3.02 13.85
C PRO A 74 5.45 4.01 12.75
N LEU A 75 5.74 5.31 12.94
CA LEU A 75 5.48 6.34 11.94
C LEU A 75 6.33 6.15 10.68
N GLU A 76 7.61 5.78 10.83
CA GLU A 76 8.52 5.54 9.70
C GLU A 76 8.04 4.35 8.84
N ILE A 77 7.53 3.30 9.49
CA ILE A 77 6.96 2.14 8.78
C ILE A 77 5.70 2.55 8.00
N ARG A 78 4.79 3.32 8.62
CA ARG A 78 3.57 3.82 7.96
C ARG A 78 3.89 4.73 6.78
N GLU A 79 4.85 5.64 6.94
CA GLU A 79 5.32 6.53 5.87
C GLU A 79 5.97 5.77 4.72
N THR A 80 6.70 4.70 5.03
CA THR A 80 7.29 3.80 4.02
C THR A 80 6.20 3.14 3.18
N ILE A 81 5.20 2.53 3.83
CA ILE A 81 4.06 1.90 3.16
C ILE A 81 3.28 2.90 2.29
N GLN A 82 3.02 4.10 2.82
CA GLN A 82 2.37 5.18 2.08
C GLN A 82 3.17 5.60 0.85
N THR A 83 4.50 5.69 0.97
CA THR A 83 5.40 6.03 -0.14
C THR A 83 5.33 4.99 -1.24
N VAL A 84 5.39 3.70 -0.88
CA VAL A 84 5.30 2.58 -1.83
C VAL A 84 3.94 2.57 -2.53
N HIS A 85 2.83 2.74 -1.79
CA HIS A 85 1.51 2.88 -2.39
C HIS A 85 1.45 4.09 -3.35
N GLY A 86 2.01 5.24 -2.97
CA GLY A 86 2.08 6.42 -3.83
C GLY A 86 2.85 6.18 -5.13
N VAL A 87 3.90 5.35 -5.10
CA VAL A 87 4.63 4.92 -6.31
C VAL A 87 3.74 4.04 -7.19
N LEU A 88 3.08 3.03 -6.63
CA LEU A 88 2.22 2.13 -7.41
C LEU A 88 0.98 2.81 -7.98
N ASN A 89 0.45 3.82 -7.30
CA ASN A 89 -0.58 4.69 -7.86
C ASN A 89 -0.12 5.42 -9.13
N ARG A 90 1.15 5.84 -9.22
CA ARG A 90 1.71 6.46 -10.43
C ARG A 90 2.00 5.48 -11.56
N ILE A 91 2.08 4.18 -11.25
CA ILE A 91 2.34 3.12 -12.22
C ILE A 91 1.02 2.58 -12.76
N THR A 92 0.02 2.38 -11.90
CA THR A 92 -1.19 1.60 -12.22
C THR A 92 -2.49 2.38 -12.09
N GLY A 93 -2.47 3.56 -11.46
CA GLY A 93 -3.65 4.37 -11.18
C GLY A 93 -4.29 4.98 -12.43
N HIS A 94 -5.52 5.47 -12.29
CA HIS A 94 -6.24 6.25 -13.33
C HIS A 94 -6.21 5.65 -14.76
N GLY A 95 -6.36 4.33 -14.88
CA GLY A 95 -6.39 3.64 -16.18
C GLY A 95 -5.02 3.30 -16.78
N GLN A 96 -3.92 3.65 -16.09
CA GLN A 96 -2.57 3.32 -16.54
C GLN A 96 -2.31 1.81 -16.61
N LEU A 97 -3.07 1.01 -15.85
CA LEU A 97 -2.98 -0.45 -15.91
C LEU A 97 -3.15 -1.01 -17.34
N ASP A 98 -3.93 -0.35 -18.19
CA ASP A 98 -4.14 -0.77 -19.58
C ASP A 98 -2.87 -0.72 -20.43
N THR A 99 -1.87 0.08 -20.03
CA THR A 99 -0.58 0.15 -20.73
C THR A 99 0.28 -1.12 -20.55
N TYR A 100 -0.05 -1.95 -19.57
CA TYR A 100 0.66 -3.20 -19.25
C TYR A 100 -0.10 -4.44 -19.73
N ARG A 101 -1.33 -4.28 -20.25
CA ARG A 101 -2.08 -5.41 -20.80
C ARG A 101 -1.44 -5.90 -22.07
N GLU A 102 -1.41 -7.22 -22.26
CA GLU A 102 -0.85 -7.84 -23.45
C GLU A 102 -1.47 -7.26 -24.72
N SER A 103 -0.58 -6.76 -25.58
CA SER A 103 -0.89 -6.21 -26.89
C SER A 103 -0.16 -7.04 -27.95
N GLY A 104 -0.80 -7.25 -29.10
CA GLY A 104 -0.23 -8.07 -30.19
C GLY A 104 1.06 -7.51 -30.81
N ASP A 105 1.49 -6.30 -30.43
CA ASP A 105 2.73 -5.66 -30.84
C ASP A 105 3.87 -5.79 -29.81
N GLY A 106 3.62 -6.43 -28.65
CA GLY A 106 4.61 -6.63 -27.59
C GLY A 106 4.95 -5.38 -26.76
N SER A 107 4.27 -4.24 -26.98
CA SER A 107 4.57 -2.97 -26.28
C SER A 107 4.39 -3.03 -24.77
N HIS A 108 3.54 -3.92 -24.27
CA HIS A 108 3.37 -4.17 -22.83
C HIS A 108 4.68 -4.57 -22.14
N ILE A 109 5.51 -5.43 -22.77
CA ILE A 109 6.80 -5.85 -22.21
C ILE A 109 7.74 -4.64 -22.08
N ASP A 110 7.78 -3.78 -23.09
CA ASP A 110 8.59 -2.57 -23.05
C ASP A 110 8.09 -1.58 -21.98
N ASN A 111 6.79 -1.57 -21.67
CA ASN A 111 6.25 -0.77 -20.58
C ASN A 111 6.63 -1.33 -19.21
N PHE A 112 6.59 -2.65 -19.02
CA PHE A 112 7.10 -3.25 -17.79
C PHE A 112 8.59 -2.97 -17.56
N LYS A 113 9.43 -3.12 -18.59
CA LYS A 113 10.88 -2.81 -18.49
C LYS A 113 11.18 -1.39 -18.05
N LYS A 114 10.30 -0.42 -18.37
CA LYS A 114 10.46 0.98 -17.94
C LYS A 114 10.25 1.16 -16.43
N VAL A 115 9.46 0.30 -15.80
CA VAL A 115 9.12 0.37 -14.37
C VAL A 115 9.76 -0.73 -13.54
N GLU A 116 10.41 -1.71 -14.16
CA GLU A 116 11.03 -2.89 -13.53
C GLU A 116 11.90 -2.52 -12.34
N SER A 117 12.90 -1.64 -12.52
CA SER A 117 13.77 -1.21 -11.42
C SER A 117 12.99 -0.54 -10.29
N THR A 118 11.98 0.26 -10.63
CA THR A 118 11.14 0.95 -9.65
C THR A 118 10.35 -0.05 -8.81
N LEU A 119 9.79 -1.10 -9.44
CA LEU A 119 9.07 -2.17 -8.77
C LEU A 119 9.98 -2.98 -7.84
N LEU A 120 11.18 -3.34 -8.31
CA LEU A 120 12.17 -4.04 -7.49
C LEU A 120 12.63 -3.19 -6.30
N ASP A 121 12.86 -1.89 -6.50
CA ASP A 121 13.20 -0.97 -5.42
C ASP A 121 12.07 -0.90 -4.37
N GLN A 122 10.81 -0.87 -4.80
CA GLN A 122 9.68 -0.89 -3.86
C GLN A 122 9.58 -2.20 -3.09
N ALA A 123 9.81 -3.34 -3.75
CA ALA A 123 9.85 -4.64 -3.09
C ALA A 123 10.97 -4.69 -2.04
N ASN A 124 12.16 -4.18 -2.35
CA ASN A 124 13.29 -4.15 -1.42
C ASN A 124 13.00 -3.27 -0.21
N VAL A 125 12.41 -2.08 -0.42
CA VAL A 125 12.02 -1.18 0.67
C VAL A 125 11.02 -1.84 1.63
N ILE A 126 10.04 -2.57 1.11
CA ILE A 126 9.09 -3.31 1.96
C ILE A 126 9.77 -4.50 2.65
N GLU A 127 10.61 -5.26 1.94
CA GLU A 127 11.36 -6.38 2.52
C GLU A 127 12.24 -5.93 3.71
N GLU A 128 12.81 -4.73 3.65
CA GLU A 128 13.58 -4.16 4.75
C GLU A 128 12.72 -3.96 6.01
N ILE A 129 11.46 -3.55 5.90
CA ILE A 129 10.61 -3.31 7.07
C ILE A 129 9.88 -4.57 7.59
N VAL A 130 9.74 -5.63 6.78
CA VAL A 130 9.04 -6.87 7.15
C VAL A 130 9.49 -7.45 8.52
N PRO A 131 10.80 -7.57 8.83
CA PRO A 131 11.26 -8.08 10.12
C PRO A 131 10.85 -7.24 11.34
N ARG A 132 10.35 -6.02 11.11
CA ARG A 132 9.95 -5.06 12.16
C ARG A 132 8.45 -5.09 12.45
N VAL A 133 7.70 -5.90 11.70
CA VAL A 133 6.25 -6.04 11.86
C VAL A 133 5.94 -7.26 12.72
N GLN A 134 5.34 -7.02 13.88
CA GLN A 134 4.91 -8.07 14.81
C GLN A 134 3.56 -8.68 14.39
N HIS A 135 2.63 -7.86 13.91
CA HIS A 135 1.30 -8.32 13.52
C HIS A 135 1.36 -9.32 12.35
N ASP A 136 0.87 -10.55 12.59
CA ASP A 136 1.07 -11.69 11.69
C ASP A 136 0.44 -11.49 10.31
N LEU A 137 -0.82 -11.01 10.25
CA LEU A 137 -1.50 -10.79 8.95
C LEU A 137 -0.82 -9.67 8.15
N LEU A 138 -0.41 -8.60 8.83
CA LEU A 138 0.26 -7.47 8.20
C LEU A 138 1.62 -7.90 7.64
N ARG A 139 2.43 -8.58 8.45
CA ARG A 139 3.73 -9.09 8.03
C ARG A 139 3.59 -9.99 6.81
N LYS A 140 2.63 -10.92 6.84
CA LYS A 140 2.36 -11.83 5.73
C LYS A 140 1.92 -11.09 4.47
N ASP A 141 1.09 -10.05 4.58
CA ASP A 141 0.68 -9.27 3.40
C ASP A 141 1.81 -8.45 2.80
N LEU A 142 2.72 -7.92 3.64
CA LEU A 142 3.95 -7.29 3.16
C LEU A 142 4.88 -8.30 2.46
N GLU A 143 5.01 -9.51 2.99
CA GLU A 143 5.75 -10.60 2.31
C GLU A 143 5.09 -10.99 0.97
N ASN A 144 3.76 -11.12 0.94
CA ASN A 144 3.01 -11.40 -0.29
C ASN A 144 3.21 -10.29 -1.33
N PHE A 145 3.20 -9.02 -0.89
CA PHE A 145 3.51 -7.88 -1.73
C PHE A 145 4.91 -8.02 -2.36
N VAL A 146 5.94 -8.31 -1.56
CA VAL A 146 7.32 -8.48 -2.06
C VAL A 146 7.38 -9.59 -3.11
N ALA A 147 6.81 -10.76 -2.80
CA ALA A 147 6.84 -11.93 -3.68
C ALA A 147 6.13 -11.66 -5.02
N ILE A 148 4.91 -11.13 -4.99
CA ILE A 148 4.13 -10.83 -6.20
C ILE A 148 4.79 -9.71 -7.01
N THR A 149 5.33 -8.69 -6.36
CA THR A 149 5.99 -7.57 -7.05
C THR A 149 7.25 -8.05 -7.79
N ARG A 150 8.08 -8.89 -7.15
CA ARG A 150 9.24 -9.50 -7.82
C ARG A 150 8.79 -10.38 -8.98
N TYR A 151 7.81 -11.24 -8.78
CA TYR A 151 7.33 -12.11 -9.84
C TYR A 151 6.68 -11.37 -11.01
N THR A 152 6.06 -10.22 -10.75
CA THR A 152 5.53 -9.32 -11.79
C THR A 152 6.64 -8.89 -12.76
N THR A 153 7.85 -8.63 -12.24
CA THR A 153 9.00 -8.23 -13.08
C THR A 153 9.54 -9.35 -13.95
N GLU A 154 9.36 -10.61 -13.54
CA GLU A 154 9.80 -11.78 -14.31
C GLU A 154 8.78 -12.16 -15.40
N THR A 155 7.49 -12.06 -15.06
CA THR A 155 6.39 -12.54 -15.91
C THR A 155 5.79 -11.49 -16.82
N HIS A 156 5.94 -10.20 -16.49
CA HIS A 156 5.27 -9.10 -17.19
C HIS A 156 3.75 -9.26 -17.23
N ASP A 157 3.17 -9.80 -16.16
CA ASP A 157 1.73 -10.06 -16.06
C ASP A 157 1.04 -8.94 -15.28
N VAL A 158 0.05 -8.33 -15.93
CA VAL A 158 -0.72 -7.21 -15.41
C VAL A 158 -1.58 -7.58 -14.20
N GLU A 159 -1.99 -8.84 -14.05
CA GLU A 159 -2.74 -9.29 -12.89
C GLU A 159 -1.86 -9.32 -11.64
N HIS A 160 -0.62 -9.80 -11.75
CA HIS A 160 0.35 -9.73 -10.66
C HIS A 160 0.66 -8.27 -10.27
N LEU A 161 0.82 -7.38 -11.25
CA LEU A 161 1.00 -5.94 -11.00
C LEU A 161 -0.20 -5.32 -10.26
N LEU A 162 -1.41 -5.66 -10.69
CA LEU A 162 -2.65 -5.17 -10.08
C LEU A 162 -2.76 -5.62 -8.62
N TYR A 163 -2.48 -6.89 -8.32
CA TYR A 163 -2.63 -7.41 -6.97
C TYR A 163 -1.49 -7.00 -6.04
N SER A 164 -0.27 -6.79 -6.55
CA SER A 164 0.78 -6.08 -5.81
C SER A 164 0.28 -4.72 -5.33
N HIS A 165 -0.31 -3.91 -6.22
CA HIS A 165 -0.86 -2.61 -5.83
C HIS A 165 -2.03 -2.72 -4.84
N ARG A 166 -2.99 -3.63 -5.06
CA ARG A 166 -4.15 -3.76 -4.18
C ARG A 166 -3.79 -4.21 -2.77
N ILE A 167 -2.79 -5.10 -2.62
CA ILE A 167 -2.32 -5.53 -1.30
C ILE A 167 -1.79 -4.32 -0.51
N ILE A 168 -0.87 -3.53 -1.09
CA ILE A 168 -0.30 -2.39 -0.37
C ILE A 168 -1.33 -1.28 -0.14
N HIS A 169 -2.28 -1.10 -1.06
CA HIS A 169 -3.39 -0.17 -0.90
C HIS A 169 -4.25 -0.52 0.31
N ASP A 170 -4.66 -1.79 0.43
CA ASP A 170 -5.49 -2.26 1.54
C ASP A 170 -4.74 -2.16 2.87
N VAL A 171 -3.47 -2.55 2.89
CA VAL A 171 -2.59 -2.39 4.06
C VAL A 171 -2.48 -0.92 4.49
N GLU A 172 -2.20 0.00 3.56
CA GLU A 172 -2.14 1.45 3.87
C GLU A 172 -3.48 1.98 4.38
N THR A 173 -4.59 1.54 3.79
CA THR A 173 -5.93 2.00 4.15
C THR A 173 -6.28 1.62 5.58
N VAL A 174 -5.97 0.38 5.98
CA VAL A 174 -6.20 -0.11 7.36
C VAL A 174 -5.24 0.58 8.33
N LEU A 175 -3.93 0.62 8.04
CA LEU A 175 -2.92 1.17 8.95
C LEU A 175 -3.09 2.66 9.25
N ASN A 176 -3.55 3.44 8.26
CA ASN A 176 -3.71 4.88 8.38
C ASN A 176 -5.17 5.30 8.62
N GLU A 177 -6.06 4.33 8.90
CA GLU A 177 -7.49 4.55 9.20
C GLU A 177 -8.16 5.50 8.20
N VAL A 178 -7.81 5.37 6.92
CA VAL A 178 -8.25 6.34 5.91
C VAL A 178 -9.71 6.06 5.55
N SER A 179 -10.62 6.60 6.35
CA SER A 179 -12.06 6.51 6.14
C SER A 179 -12.44 6.98 4.73
N GLY A 180 -13.28 6.19 4.04
CA GLY A 180 -13.78 6.50 2.71
C GLY A 180 -12.90 6.07 1.53
N LYS A 181 -11.70 5.51 1.74
CA LYS A 181 -10.99 4.77 0.70
C LYS A 181 -11.62 3.38 0.50
N ASN A 182 -11.65 2.91 -0.76
CA ASN A 182 -12.23 1.62 -1.10
C ASN A 182 -11.29 0.47 -0.71
N ILE A 183 -11.71 -0.44 0.17
CA ILE A 183 -11.01 -1.71 0.41
C ILE A 183 -11.26 -2.67 -0.75
N PHE A 184 -10.20 -3.24 -1.32
CA PHE A 184 -10.29 -4.24 -2.38
C PHE A 184 -10.43 -5.67 -1.85
N GLY A 185 -10.02 -5.90 -0.60
CA GLY A 185 -10.00 -7.22 0.04
C GLY A 185 -8.86 -8.11 -0.48
N ALA A 186 -7.79 -7.52 -0.98
CA ALA A 186 -6.61 -8.21 -1.51
C ALA A 186 -5.56 -8.53 -0.44
N ALA A 187 -5.56 -7.80 0.68
CA ALA A 187 -4.76 -8.13 1.87
C ALA A 187 -5.62 -8.85 2.91
N THR A 188 -5.06 -9.81 3.64
CA THR A 188 -5.73 -10.43 4.79
C THR A 188 -5.83 -9.50 6.00
N PHE A 189 -4.93 -8.54 6.14
CA PHE A 189 -4.90 -7.57 7.22
C PHE A 189 -6.17 -6.73 7.33
N VAL A 190 -6.98 -6.65 6.27
CA VAL A 190 -8.29 -5.97 6.32
C VAL A 190 -9.28 -6.61 7.30
N GLU A 191 -9.06 -7.87 7.68
CA GLU A 191 -9.83 -8.56 8.72
C GLU A 191 -9.72 -7.87 10.08
N SER A 192 -8.57 -7.25 10.41
CA SER A 192 -8.41 -6.53 11.68
C SER A 192 -9.29 -5.28 11.77
N ALA A 193 -9.71 -4.75 10.64
CA ALA A 193 -10.66 -3.64 10.54
C ALA A 193 -12.10 -4.10 10.20
N GLY A 194 -12.40 -5.40 10.31
CA GLY A 194 -13.74 -5.95 10.10
C GLY A 194 -14.16 -6.09 8.63
N TYR A 195 -13.21 -6.11 7.69
CA TYR A 195 -13.49 -6.34 6.27
C TYR A 195 -13.17 -7.78 5.86
N GLU A 196 -13.91 -8.30 4.88
CA GLU A 196 -13.69 -9.62 4.29
C GLU A 196 -12.56 -9.57 3.23
N PRO A 197 -11.52 -10.43 3.31
CA PRO A 197 -10.42 -10.47 2.35
C PRO A 197 -10.79 -11.29 1.11
N ALA A 198 -11.93 -10.97 0.49
CA ALA A 198 -12.52 -11.79 -0.57
C ALA A 198 -11.62 -11.92 -1.81
N ALA A 199 -10.91 -10.86 -2.20
CA ALA A 199 -10.00 -10.89 -3.35
C ALA A 199 -8.70 -11.63 -3.04
N TYR A 200 -8.28 -11.68 -1.76
CA TYR A 200 -7.16 -12.49 -1.32
C TYR A 200 -7.45 -13.98 -1.58
N GLU A 201 -8.58 -14.47 -1.08
CA GLU A 201 -8.97 -15.87 -1.23
C GLU A 201 -9.25 -16.23 -2.70
N ALA A 202 -9.92 -15.35 -3.44
CA ALA A 202 -10.30 -15.61 -4.82
C ALA A 202 -9.14 -15.51 -5.81
N VAL A 203 -8.14 -14.66 -5.56
CA VAL A 203 -7.10 -14.34 -6.55
C VAL A 203 -5.69 -14.34 -5.99
N VAL A 204 -5.38 -13.57 -4.94
CA VAL A 204 -4.01 -13.44 -4.43
C VAL A 204 -3.42 -14.78 -3.99
N LYS A 205 -4.17 -15.56 -3.22
CA LYS A 205 -3.76 -16.88 -2.75
C LYS A 205 -3.49 -17.87 -3.90
N PRO A 206 -4.35 -17.98 -4.93
CA PRO A 206 -4.00 -18.67 -6.17
C PRO A 206 -2.72 -18.16 -6.85
N LEU A 207 -2.51 -16.84 -6.96
CA LEU A 207 -1.29 -16.28 -7.55
C LEU A 207 -0.04 -16.71 -6.78
N LEU A 208 -0.08 -16.60 -5.45
CA LEU A 208 1.01 -17.02 -4.56
C LEU A 208 1.36 -18.51 -4.70
N ASN A 209 0.35 -19.37 -4.87
CA ASN A 209 0.55 -20.81 -5.06
C ASN A 209 1.23 -21.17 -6.39
N ASN A 210 1.16 -20.27 -7.38
CA ASN A 210 1.76 -20.44 -8.70
C ASN A 210 3.18 -19.87 -8.79
N LEU A 211 3.65 -19.17 -7.75
CA LEU A 211 5.02 -18.68 -7.72
C LEU A 211 6.02 -19.85 -7.71
N PRO A 212 7.14 -19.73 -8.44
CA PRO A 212 8.21 -20.72 -8.35
C PRO A 212 8.68 -20.78 -6.89
N LYS A 213 8.65 -21.98 -6.32
CA LYS A 213 9.22 -22.22 -4.99
C LYS A 213 10.72 -22.19 -5.16
N GLU A 214 11.43 -21.37 -4.39
CA GLU A 214 12.88 -21.49 -4.29
C GLU A 214 13.19 -22.95 -3.92
N GLU A 215 13.92 -23.64 -4.80
CA GLU A 215 14.43 -24.96 -4.48
C GLU A 215 15.37 -24.76 -3.28
N SER A 216 14.96 -25.24 -2.11
CA SER A 216 15.83 -25.29 -0.95
C SER A 216 17.02 -26.15 -1.35
N GLU A 217 18.20 -25.55 -1.50
CA GLU A 217 19.45 -26.29 -1.60
C GLU A 217 19.58 -27.14 -0.32
N GLU A 218 19.32 -28.45 -0.44
CA GLU A 218 19.57 -29.47 0.59
C GLU A 218 21.06 -29.66 0.87
#